data_AF-A0A9E1RV14-F1
#
_entry.id   AF-A0A9E1RV14-F1
#
_cell.length_a   1.000
_cell.length_b   1.000
_cell.length_c   1.000
_cell.angle_alpha   90.00
_cell.angle_beta   90.00
_cell.angle_gamma   90.00
#
_symmetry.space_group_name_H-M   'P 1'
#
loop_
_entity.id
_entity.type
_entity.pdbx_description
1 polymer ?
#
loop_
_entity_poly.entity_id
_entity_poly.type
_entity_poly.pdbx_seq_one_letter_code
_entity_poly.pdbx_strand_id
1 'polypeptide(L)'
;MSHTAVTETPAASAVDAMAHFAGLLSFETDCWDVHASLATSTPDFVLLDVRSSAAFTAGHAEGAVSLPRSSISEDALAEYPSDTVFVVYCAGPHCNGA
;
A
#
# COMPACT_ATOMS: atom_id res chain seq x y z
N MET A 1 -15.01 33.55 23.23
CA MET A 1 -13.83 33.52 22.34
C MET A 1 -14.22 32.70 21.12
N SER A 2 -13.90 33.15 19.90
CA SER A 2 -14.21 32.41 18.68
C SER A 2 -13.20 31.25 18.56
N HIS A 3 -13.70 30.01 18.62
CA HIS A 3 -12.89 28.83 18.34
C HIS A 3 -12.65 28.74 16.83
N THR A 4 -11.45 28.32 16.42
CA THR A 4 -11.17 28.00 15.01
C THR A 4 -11.76 26.64 14.67
N ALA A 5 -12.16 26.42 13.41
CA ALA A 5 -12.64 25.11 12.95
C ALA A 5 -11.65 23.96 13.24
N VAL A 6 -10.34 24.27 13.29
CA VAL A 6 -9.27 23.32 13.62
C VAL A 6 -9.37 22.77 15.05
N THR A 7 -9.89 23.56 15.99
CA THR A 7 -9.96 23.21 17.42
C THR A 7 -11.38 22.97 17.92
N GLU A 8 -12.36 22.94 17.00
CA GLU A 8 -13.75 22.61 17.31
C GLU A 8 -13.89 21.16 17.78
N THR A 9 -13.12 20.25 17.19
CA THR A 9 -12.94 18.89 17.69
C THR A 9 -11.67 18.82 18.54
N PRO A 10 -11.75 18.44 19.83
CA PRO A 10 -10.56 18.24 20.65
C PRO A 10 -9.63 17.17 20.06
N ALA A 11 -8.32 17.34 20.28
CA ALA A 11 -7.37 16.29 19.96
C ALA A 11 -7.73 15.00 20.71
N ALA A 12 -7.51 13.86 20.05
CA ALA A 12 -7.69 12.55 20.67
C ALA A 12 -6.77 12.38 21.89
N SER A 13 -7.15 11.48 22.80
CA SER A 13 -6.24 11.07 23.88
C SER A 13 -4.99 10.41 23.28
N ALA A 14 -3.87 10.40 24.02
CA ALA A 14 -2.66 9.74 23.56
C ALA A 14 -2.87 8.25 23.26
N VAL A 15 -3.74 7.58 24.02
CA VAL A 15 -4.08 6.17 23.83
C VAL A 15 -4.87 5.96 22.54
N ASP A 16 -5.87 6.81 22.28
CA ASP A 16 -6.69 6.71 21.07
C ASP A 16 -5.90 7.04 19.81
N ALA A 17 -5.04 8.07 19.88
CA ALA A 17 -4.15 8.43 18.78
C ALA A 17 -3.17 7.29 18.45
N MET A 18 -2.56 6.70 19.48
CA MET A 18 -1.66 5.55 19.30
C MET A 18 -2.38 4.38 18.65
N ALA A 19 -3.58 4.00 19.14
CA ALA A 19 -4.37 2.92 18.58
C ALA A 19 -4.75 3.20 17.12
N HIS A 20 -5.14 4.44 16.80
CA HIS A 20 -5.49 4.84 15.44
C HIS A 20 -4.31 4.72 14.47
N PHE A 21 -3.18 5.36 14.78
CA PHE A 21 -2.03 5.38 13.87
C PHE A 21 -1.34 4.02 13.78
N ALA A 22 -1.26 3.25 14.87
CA ALA A 22 -0.74 1.88 14.81
C ALA A 22 -1.63 0.97 13.95
N GLY A 23 -2.95 1.19 13.98
CA GLY A 23 -3.90 0.48 13.12
C GLY A 23 -3.67 0.76 11.64
N LEU A 24 -3.45 2.03 11.26
CA LEU A 24 -3.16 2.39 9.86
C LEU A 24 -1.97 1.61 9.30
N LEU A 25 -0.87 1.52 10.07
CA LEU A 25 0.35 0.79 9.66
C LEU A 25 0.14 -0.72 9.40
N SER A 26 -0.99 -1.30 9.81
CA SER A 26 -1.33 -2.70 9.47
C SER A 26 -1.99 -2.84 8.09
N PHE A 27 -2.41 -1.74 7.47
CA PHE A 27 -3.12 -1.71 6.20
C PHE A 27 -2.35 -0.98 5.09
N GLU A 28 -1.41 -0.10 5.45
CA GLU A 28 -0.67 0.72 4.49
C GLU A 28 0.83 0.79 4.82
N THR A 29 1.62 1.01 3.77
CA THR A 29 3.06 1.30 3.83
C THR A 29 3.34 2.49 2.94
N ASP A 30 4.34 3.30 3.29
CA ASP A 30 4.78 4.39 2.43
C ASP A 30 5.78 3.91 1.37
N CYS A 31 6.13 4.80 0.43
CA CYS A 31 7.08 4.48 -0.63
C CYS A 31 8.53 4.35 -0.16
N TRP A 32 8.87 4.95 0.98
CA TRP A 32 10.22 4.89 1.53
C TRP A 32 10.50 3.52 2.14
N ASP A 33 9.57 3.00 2.94
CA ASP A 33 9.68 1.68 3.55
C ASP A 33 9.72 0.57 2.49
N VAL A 34 8.91 0.69 1.43
CA VAL A 34 8.96 -0.22 0.27
C VAL A 34 10.33 -0.16 -0.42
N HIS A 35 10.83 1.04 -0.71
CA HIS A 35 12.14 1.20 -1.36
C HIS A 35 13.27 0.63 -0.50
N ALA A 36 13.30 0.97 0.79
CA ALA A 36 14.31 0.49 1.72
C ALA A 36 14.29 -1.04 1.86
N SER A 37 13.10 -1.63 1.88
CA SER A 37 12.92 -3.08 2.01
C SER A 37 13.32 -3.82 0.73
N LEU A 38 12.98 -3.29 -0.45
CA LEU A 38 13.42 -3.84 -1.75
C LEU A 38 14.93 -3.74 -1.96
N ALA A 39 15.60 -2.79 -1.32
CA ALA A 39 17.06 -2.67 -1.37
C ALA A 39 17.79 -3.75 -0.52
N THR A 40 17.06 -4.53 0.27
CA THR A 40 17.63 -5.67 1.00
C THR A 40 17.83 -6.87 0.07
N SER A 41 18.68 -7.82 0.47
CA SER A 41 18.92 -9.03 -0.33
C SER A 41 17.75 -10.02 -0.32
N THR A 42 16.81 -9.87 0.60
CA THR A 42 15.69 -10.80 0.81
C THR A 42 14.43 -10.04 1.24
N PRO A 43 13.78 -9.31 0.31
CA PRO A 43 12.45 -8.76 0.56
C PRO A 43 11.47 -9.90 0.88
N ASP A 44 10.62 -9.70 1.88
CA ASP A 44 9.65 -10.67 2.39
C ASP A 44 8.22 -10.42 1.90
N PHE A 45 8.07 -9.59 0.87
CA PHE A 45 6.78 -9.24 0.25
C PHE A 45 6.91 -9.18 -1.27
N VAL A 46 5.77 -9.19 -1.95
CA VAL A 46 5.66 -8.97 -3.39
C VAL A 46 5.10 -7.58 -3.64
N LEU A 47 5.86 -6.73 -4.32
CA LEU A 47 5.37 -5.45 -4.81
C LEU A 47 4.52 -5.67 -6.07
N LEU A 48 3.23 -5.38 -6.00
CA LEU A 48 2.27 -5.68 -7.06
C LEU A 48 1.76 -4.40 -7.73
N ASP A 49 2.05 -4.26 -9.02
CA ASP A 49 1.47 -3.21 -9.86
C ASP A 49 0.15 -3.70 -10.48
N VAL A 50 -0.95 -3.08 -10.07
CA VAL A 50 -2.30 -3.47 -10.53
C VAL A 50 -2.85 -2.58 -11.64
N ARG A 51 -2.02 -1.71 -12.21
CA ARG A 51 -2.37 -0.91 -13.39
C ARG A 51 -2.45 -1.81 -14.63
N SER A 52 -2.76 -1.22 -15.78
CA SER A 52 -2.76 -1.98 -17.04
C SER A 52 -1.34 -2.44 -17.41
N SER A 53 -1.23 -3.57 -18.10
CA SER A 53 0.07 -4.08 -18.60
C SER A 53 0.80 -3.07 -19.50
N ALA A 54 0.05 -2.22 -20.19
CA ALA A 54 0.60 -1.12 -20.99
C ALA A 54 1.28 -0.06 -20.10
N ALA A 55 0.66 0.32 -18.98
CA ALA A 55 1.25 1.26 -18.03
C ALA A 55 2.49 0.66 -17.35
N PHE A 56 2.44 -0.62 -16.97
CA PHE A 56 3.59 -1.33 -16.42
C PHE A 56 4.77 -1.35 -17.40
N THR A 57 4.51 -1.72 -18.66
CA THR A 57 5.54 -1.75 -19.72
C THR A 57 6.13 -0.36 -19.99
N ALA A 58 5.32 0.70 -19.93
CA ALA A 58 5.79 2.07 -20.10
C ALA A 58 6.71 2.54 -18.96
N GLY A 59 6.55 1.98 -17.76
CA GLY A 59 7.39 2.22 -16.59
C GLY A 59 6.71 1.79 -15.29
N HIS A 60 7.46 1.11 -14.43
CA HIS A 60 7.00 0.60 -13.15
C HIS A 60 8.10 0.73 -12.08
N ALA A 61 7.75 0.53 -10.81
CA ALA A 61 8.72 0.49 -9.73
C ALA A 61 9.64 -0.73 -9.87
N GLU A 62 10.93 -0.56 -9.60
CA GLU A 62 11.89 -1.67 -9.65
C GLU A 62 11.49 -2.80 -8.70
N GLY A 63 11.56 -4.04 -9.16
CA GLY A 63 11.13 -5.22 -8.40
C GLY A 63 9.62 -5.49 -8.40
N ALA A 64 8.80 -4.62 -9.01
CA ALA A 64 7.36 -4.84 -9.07
C ALA A 64 6.97 -5.96 -10.06
N VAL A 65 5.91 -6.69 -9.71
CA VAL A 65 5.24 -7.69 -10.57
C VAL A 65 3.95 -7.08 -11.13
N SER A 66 3.70 -7.28 -12.42
CA SER A 66 2.46 -6.84 -13.07
C SER A 66 1.34 -7.85 -12.86
N LEU A 67 0.27 -7.47 -12.16
CA LEU A 67 -0.98 -8.22 -12.13
C LEU A 67 -2.15 -7.23 -12.21
N PRO A 68 -2.60 -6.86 -13.42
CA PRO A 68 -3.67 -5.88 -13.57
C PRO A 68 -4.90 -6.25 -12.75
N ARG A 69 -5.57 -5.26 -12.15
CA ARG A 69 -6.70 -5.49 -11.22
C ARG A 69 -7.78 -6.43 -11.78
N SER A 70 -8.05 -6.37 -13.09
CA SER A 70 -9.03 -7.23 -13.78
C SER A 70 -8.60 -8.70 -13.93
N SER A 71 -7.33 -8.99 -13.70
CA SER A 71 -6.70 -10.30 -13.84
C SER A 71 -6.39 -10.95 -12.50
N ILE A 72 -6.67 -10.27 -11.38
CA ILE A 72 -6.55 -10.85 -10.04
C ILE A 72 -7.65 -11.91 -9.88
N SER A 73 -7.23 -13.16 -9.72
CA SER A 73 -8.09 -14.32 -9.51
C SER A 73 -7.41 -15.32 -8.56
N GLU A 74 -8.18 -16.28 -8.05
CA GLU A 74 -7.63 -17.37 -7.23
C GLU A 74 -6.53 -18.14 -7.98
N ASP A 75 -6.75 -18.48 -9.25
CA ASP A 75 -5.76 -19.16 -10.08
C ASP A 75 -4.46 -18.35 -10.25
N ALA A 76 -4.58 -17.03 -10.45
CA ALA A 76 -3.42 -16.15 -10.61
C ALA A 76 -2.61 -16.01 -9.31
N LEU A 77 -3.26 -16.13 -8.15
CA LEU A 77 -2.63 -16.04 -6.84
C LEU A 77 -2.15 -17.41 -6.32
N ALA A 78 -2.65 -18.52 -6.87
CA ALA A 78 -2.29 -19.88 -6.45
C ALA A 78 -0.79 -20.21 -6.63
N GLU A 79 -0.07 -19.43 -7.43
CA GLU A 79 1.38 -19.55 -7.61
C GLU A 79 2.18 -19.05 -6.39
N TYR A 80 1.56 -18.27 -5.50
CA TYR A 80 2.21 -17.69 -4.32
C TYR A 80 1.88 -18.49 -3.04
N PRO A 81 2.80 -18.56 -2.07
CA PRO A 81 2.49 -19.04 -0.73
C PRO A 81 1.29 -18.30 -0.11
N SER A 82 0.46 -19.00 0.65
CA SER A 82 -0.77 -18.43 1.24
C SER A 82 -0.54 -17.30 2.24
N ASP A 83 0.67 -17.21 2.79
CA ASP A 83 1.14 -16.19 3.73
C ASP A 83 1.90 -15.05 3.03
N THR A 84 1.91 -15.01 1.70
CA THR A 84 2.56 -13.94 0.93
C THR A 84 1.93 -12.59 1.27
N VAL A 85 2.76 -11.65 1.72
CA VAL A 85 2.37 -10.25 1.86
C VAL A 85 2.47 -9.59 0.50
N PHE A 86 1.35 -9.04 0.01
CA PHE A 86 1.31 -8.23 -1.20
C PHE A 86 1.24 -6.75 -0.83
N VAL A 87 2.21 -5.97 -1.32
CA VAL A 87 2.13 -4.51 -1.30
C VAL A 87 1.60 -4.06 -2.65
N VAL A 88 0.36 -3.58 -2.69
CA VAL A 88 -0.33 -3.23 -3.93
C VAL A 88 -0.22 -1.74 -4.21
N TYR A 89 0.13 -1.35 -5.44
CA TYR A 89 0.11 0.05 -5.85
C TYR A 89 -0.59 0.28 -7.19
N CYS A 90 -1.11 1.51 -7.35
CA CYS A 90 -1.69 2.01 -8.59
C CYS A 90 -1.07 3.37 -8.98
N ALA A 91 -1.72 4.11 -9.88
CA ALA A 91 -1.19 5.35 -10.45
C ALA A 91 -1.11 6.53 -9.46
N GLY A 92 -1.79 6.47 -8.31
CA GLY A 92 -1.78 7.52 -7.31
C GLY A 92 -3.06 7.56 -6.47
N PRO A 93 -3.25 8.62 -5.65
CA PRO A 93 -4.31 8.69 -4.62
C PRO A 93 -5.73 8.73 -5.19
N HIS A 94 -5.90 9.03 -6.48
CA HIS A 94 -7.20 9.00 -7.16
C HIS A 94 -7.52 7.64 -7.80
N CYS A 95 -6.63 6.66 -7.65
CA CYS A 95 -6.88 5.30 -8.13
C CYS A 95 -7.38 4.42 -6.99
N ASN A 96 -8.52 3.75 -7.21
CA ASN A 96 -9.01 2.68 -6.34
C ASN A 96 -8.36 1.36 -6.75
N GLY A 97 -7.02 1.31 -6.64
CA GLY A 97 -6.22 0.12 -6.91
C GLY A 97 -6.08 -0.81 -5.71
N ALA A 98 -6.56 -0.39 -4.54
CA ALA A 98 -6.80 -1.25 -3.38
C ALA A 98 -8.14 -1.97 -3.51
#